data_AF-A0A9N9WQE1-F1
#
_entry.id   AF-A0A9N9WQE1-F1
#
_cell.length_a   1.000
_cell.length_b   1.000
_cell.length_c   1.000
_cell.angle_alpha   90.00
_cell.angle_beta   90.00
_cell.angle_gamma   90.00
#
_symmetry.space_group_name_H-M   'P 1'
#
loop_
_entity.id
_entity.type
_entity.pdbx_description
1 polymer ?
#
loop_
_entity_poly.entity_id
_entity_poly.type
_entity_poly.pdbx_seq_one_letter_code
_entity_poly.pdbx_strand_id
1 'polypeptide(L)'
;MHVVLARNRNVIAEILDKLDEHFPHAGVDQINFKIHKYLRTLKIFKTLYYTSFTIIDLSLSLMPIFHKIYGSINSIFVEWELIVTMELPFDQQQPIVYEALYILEIWIVIFYAFYVISTDMLFACLIQILAMEFDILGQIMSEVDVTKSEEEAIKELKKLINIHQQLIEVSEKLDDIFAPLQLINAFGSITALCTTSFLAVVN
;
A
#
# COMPACT_ATOMS: atom_id res chain seq x y z
N MET A 1 -6.91 2.85 9.69
CA MET A 1 -6.59 1.75 8.75
C MET A 1 -6.20 0.46 9.49
N HIS A 2 -5.23 0.47 10.41
CA HIS A 2 -4.79 -0.73 11.16
C HIS A 2 -5.89 -1.45 11.93
N VAL A 3 -6.77 -0.69 12.63
CA VAL A 3 -7.89 -1.27 13.37
C VAL A 3 -8.85 -2.02 12.44
N VAL A 4 -9.03 -1.52 11.22
CA VAL A 4 -9.88 -2.15 10.20
C VAL A 4 -9.21 -3.41 9.65
N LEU A 5 -7.92 -3.37 9.34
CA LEU A 5 -7.14 -4.54 8.92
C LEU A 5 -7.08 -5.62 10.01
N ALA A 6 -6.83 -5.24 11.27
CA ALA A 6 -6.77 -6.17 12.40
C ALA A 6 -8.14 -6.78 12.73
N ARG A 7 -9.23 -6.02 12.53
CA ARG A 7 -10.60 -6.50 12.64
C ARG A 7 -10.96 -7.48 11.52
N ASN A 8 -10.48 -7.23 10.31
CA ASN A 8 -10.76 -8.05 9.13
C ASN A 8 -9.66 -9.10 8.85
N ARG A 9 -8.71 -9.31 9.77
CA ARG A 9 -7.59 -10.23 9.59
C ARG A 9 -8.01 -11.66 9.23
N ASN A 10 -9.12 -12.11 9.81
CA ASN A 10 -9.67 -13.45 9.54
C ASN A 10 -10.23 -13.54 8.12
N VAL A 11 -10.84 -12.46 7.62
CA VAL A 11 -11.36 -12.38 6.26
C VAL A 11 -10.21 -12.33 5.26
N ILE A 12 -9.14 -11.59 5.55
CA ILE A 12 -7.94 -11.55 4.73
C ILE A 12 -7.25 -12.93 4.72
N ALA A 13 -7.20 -13.62 5.85
CA ALA A 13 -6.69 -14.99 5.92
C ALA A 13 -7.57 -15.96 5.10
N GLU A 14 -8.90 -15.87 5.21
CA GLU A 14 -9.81 -16.67 4.39
C GLU A 14 -9.65 -16.39 2.88
N ILE A 15 -9.46 -15.13 2.50
CA ILE A 15 -9.17 -14.74 1.13
C ILE A 15 -7.85 -15.36 0.66
N LEU A 16 -6.80 -15.29 1.48
CA LEU A 16 -5.50 -15.88 1.17
C LEU A 16 -5.57 -17.40 1.08
N ASP A 17 -6.30 -18.07 1.95
CA ASP A 17 -6.48 -19.52 1.93
C ASP A 17 -7.25 -19.96 0.67
N LYS A 18 -8.31 -19.22 0.29
CA LYS A 18 -9.05 -19.47 -0.95
C LYS A 18 -8.21 -19.21 -2.21
N LEU A 19 -7.34 -18.21 -2.16
CA LEU A 19 -6.39 -17.91 -3.24
C LEU A 19 -5.29 -18.99 -3.33
N ASP A 20 -4.81 -19.50 -2.20
CA ASP A 20 -3.78 -20.55 -2.16
C ASP A 20 -4.32 -21.89 -2.69
N GLU A 21 -5.58 -22.23 -2.41
CA GLU A 21 -6.23 -23.46 -2.89
C GLU A 21 -6.28 -23.55 -4.44
N HIS A 22 -6.35 -22.41 -5.12
CA HIS A 22 -6.41 -22.33 -6.58
C HIS A 22 -5.03 -22.08 -7.21
N PHE A 23 -4.02 -21.78 -6.39
CA PHE A 23 -2.71 -21.38 -6.89
C PHE A 23 -1.95 -22.57 -7.50
N PRO A 24 -1.42 -22.46 -8.73
CA PRO A 24 -0.64 -23.52 -9.33
C PRO A 24 0.70 -23.69 -8.59
N HIS A 25 0.77 -24.67 -7.70
CA HIS A 25 1.98 -24.98 -6.92
C HIS A 25 3.10 -25.63 -7.75
N ALA A 26 2.81 -26.14 -8.95
CA ALA A 26 3.80 -26.77 -9.81
C ALA A 26 4.59 -25.72 -10.62
N GLY A 27 5.92 -25.77 -10.56
CA GLY A 27 6.80 -24.81 -11.24
C GLY A 27 6.64 -24.74 -12.77
N VAL A 28 6.10 -25.79 -13.40
CA VAL A 28 5.80 -25.80 -14.85
C VAL A 28 4.55 -24.96 -15.15
N ASP A 29 3.52 -25.06 -14.30
CA ASP A 29 2.29 -24.29 -14.43
C ASP A 29 2.56 -22.79 -14.18
N GLN A 30 3.43 -22.45 -13.23
CA GLN A 30 3.81 -21.05 -12.98
C GLN A 30 4.49 -20.36 -14.18
N ILE A 31 5.24 -21.13 -14.97
CA ILE A 31 5.91 -20.65 -16.18
C ILE A 31 4.88 -20.48 -17.31
N ASN A 32 3.96 -21.44 -17.47
CA ASN A 32 2.89 -21.40 -18.47
C ASN A 32 1.95 -20.20 -18.24
N PHE A 33 1.55 -19.96 -16.99
CA PHE A 33 0.65 -18.87 -16.62
C PHE A 33 1.32 -17.49 -16.49
N LYS A 34 2.62 -17.38 -16.82
CA LYS A 34 3.39 -16.11 -16.81
C LYS A 34 3.35 -15.37 -15.46
N ILE A 35 3.29 -16.10 -14.35
CA ILE A 35 3.22 -15.54 -12.98
C ILE A 35 4.38 -14.56 -12.70
N HIS A 36 5.55 -14.82 -13.30
CA HIS A 36 6.70 -13.93 -13.24
C HIS A 36 6.41 -12.49 -13.69
N LYS A 37 5.43 -12.27 -14.57
CA LYS A 37 5.00 -10.92 -15.00
C LYS A 37 4.33 -10.18 -13.84
N TYR A 38 3.40 -10.81 -13.13
CA TYR A 38 2.69 -10.23 -11.97
C TYR A 38 3.66 -9.94 -10.83
N LEU A 39 4.55 -10.90 -10.52
CA LEU A 39 5.60 -10.71 -9.53
C LEU A 39 6.59 -9.61 -9.93
N ARG A 40 6.91 -9.47 -11.22
CA ARG A 40 7.76 -8.37 -11.71
C ARG A 40 7.07 -7.03 -11.56
N THR A 41 5.81 -6.91 -11.96
CA THR A 41 5.01 -5.69 -11.78
C THR A 41 4.95 -5.30 -10.31
N LEU A 42 4.65 -6.25 -9.42
CA LEU A 42 4.61 -6.03 -7.98
C LEU A 42 5.97 -5.60 -7.41
N LYS A 43 7.07 -6.23 -7.84
CA LYS A 43 8.44 -5.83 -7.44
C LYS A 43 8.79 -4.42 -7.91
N ILE A 44 8.45 -4.06 -9.14
CA ILE A 44 8.68 -2.71 -9.68
C ILE A 44 7.85 -1.70 -8.88
N PHE A 45 6.55 -1.97 -8.70
CA PHE A 45 5.66 -1.14 -7.91
C PHE A 45 6.20 -0.95 -6.49
N LYS A 46 6.58 -2.02 -5.80
CA LYS A 46 7.24 -1.96 -4.48
C LYS A 46 8.48 -1.10 -4.49
N THR A 47 9.36 -1.33 -5.45
CA THR A 47 10.66 -0.65 -5.49
C THR A 47 10.46 0.84 -5.69
N LEU A 48 9.66 1.23 -6.69
CA LEU A 48 9.33 2.63 -6.95
C LEU A 48 8.63 3.26 -5.74
N TYR A 49 7.58 2.64 -5.22
CA TYR A 49 6.80 3.18 -4.11
C TYR A 49 7.63 3.38 -2.84
N TYR A 50 8.41 2.37 -2.44
CA TYR A 50 9.28 2.43 -1.26
C TYR A 50 10.39 3.47 -1.42
N THR A 51 11.03 3.53 -2.59
CA THR A 51 12.09 4.50 -2.85
C THR A 51 11.56 5.93 -2.86
N SER A 52 10.39 6.18 -3.46
CA SER A 52 9.73 7.48 -3.43
C SER A 52 9.44 7.94 -2.00
N PHE A 53 8.83 7.09 -1.17
CA PHE A 53 8.56 7.42 0.23
C PHE A 53 9.84 7.68 1.04
N THR A 54 10.88 6.87 0.84
CA THR A 54 12.16 7.04 1.53
C THR A 54 12.81 8.38 1.18
N ILE A 55 12.73 8.81 -0.08
CA ILE A 55 13.27 10.10 -0.51
C ILE A 55 12.51 11.26 0.14
N ILE A 56 11.17 11.18 0.19
CA ILE A 56 10.32 12.19 0.82
C ILE A 56 10.64 12.29 2.32
N ASP A 57 10.65 11.17 3.02
CA ASP A 57 10.91 11.10 4.46
C ASP A 57 12.30 11.66 4.82
N LEU A 58 13.31 11.30 4.03
CA LEU A 58 14.66 11.85 4.18
C LEU A 58 14.69 13.36 3.92
N SER A 59 13.98 13.84 2.89
CA SER A 59 13.95 15.27 2.57
C SER A 59 13.31 16.11 3.68
N LEU A 60 12.22 15.61 4.29
CA LEU A 60 11.55 16.25 5.41
C LEU A 60 12.42 16.26 6.66
N SER A 61 13.08 15.13 6.96
CA SER A 61 13.96 14.99 8.13
C SER A 61 15.24 15.82 8.04
N LEU A 62 15.71 16.16 6.84
CA LEU A 62 16.92 16.96 6.67
C LEU A 62 16.64 18.47 6.58
N MET A 63 15.43 18.89 6.18
CA MET A 63 15.06 20.29 5.99
C MET A 63 15.38 21.18 7.21
N PRO A 64 14.92 20.88 8.45
CA PRO A 64 15.20 21.74 9.62
C PRO A 64 16.67 21.74 10.02
N ILE A 65 17.41 20.65 9.76
CA ILE A 65 18.87 20.59 9.96
C ILE A 65 19.58 21.54 9.00
N PHE A 66 19.20 21.53 7.72
CA PHE A 66 19.74 22.46 6.73
C PHE A 66 19.44 23.92 7.09
N HIS A 67 18.21 24.21 7.52
CA HIS A 67 17.82 25.56 7.96
C HIS A 67 18.70 26.03 9.13
N LYS A 68 18.89 25.19 10.15
CA LYS A 68 19.77 25.47 11.29
C LYS A 68 21.22 25.73 10.89
N ILE A 69 21.79 24.89 10.03
CA ILE A 69 23.17 25.05 9.55
C ILE A 69 23.31 26.36 8.77
N TYR A 70 22.35 26.66 7.89
CA TYR A 70 22.35 27.90 7.10
C TYR A 70 22.27 29.14 7.99
N GLY A 71 21.41 29.13 9.02
CA GLY A 71 21.32 30.19 10.02
C GLY A 71 22.63 30.40 10.78
N SER A 72 23.24 29.30 11.22
CA SER A 72 24.52 29.32 11.94
C SER A 72 25.65 29.92 11.10
N ILE A 73 25.70 29.64 9.79
CA ILE A 73 26.71 30.20 8.88
C ILE A 73 26.51 31.70 8.68
N ASN A 74 25.26 32.14 8.55
CA ASN A 74 24.92 33.54 8.29
C ASN A 74 24.78 34.40 9.56
N SER A 75 25.08 33.84 10.74
CA SER A 75 24.90 34.51 12.05
C SER A 75 23.46 35.02 12.27
N ILE A 76 22.49 34.35 11.67
CA ILE A 76 21.05 34.64 11.85
C ILE A 76 20.55 33.69 12.94
N PHE A 77 19.89 34.24 13.96
CA PHE A 77 19.17 33.43 14.93
C PHE A 77 17.97 32.80 14.22
N VAL A 78 18.08 31.50 13.92
CA VAL A 78 16.98 30.68 13.41
C VAL A 78 16.31 30.03 14.60
N GLU A 79 15.00 30.23 14.73
CA GLU A 79 14.21 29.56 15.76
C GLU A 79 14.25 28.05 15.56
N TRP A 80 14.12 27.31 16.66
CA TRP A 80 14.22 25.86 16.65
C TRP A 80 12.97 25.24 16.01
N GLU A 81 13.02 25.01 14.70
CA GLU A 81 11.92 24.36 13.96
C GLU A 81 11.92 22.84 14.20
N LEU A 82 10.77 22.32 14.62
CA LEU A 82 10.46 20.89 14.66
C LEU A 82 9.94 20.43 13.28
N ILE A 83 9.91 19.12 13.02
CA ILE A 83 9.41 18.57 11.75
C ILE A 83 7.92 18.85 11.62
N VAL A 84 7.19 18.78 12.74
CA VAL A 84 5.78 19.15 12.81
C VAL A 84 5.65 20.34 13.76
N THR A 85 4.96 21.38 13.30
CA THR A 85 4.62 22.52 14.14
C THR A 85 3.55 22.09 15.17
N MET A 86 3.96 21.91 16.42
CA MET A 86 3.08 21.56 17.53
C MET A 86 3.24 22.54 18.67
N GLU A 87 2.13 23.02 19.24
CA GLU A 87 2.13 23.77 20.50
C GLU A 87 2.02 22.79 21.66
N LEU A 88 3.11 22.62 22.42
CA LEU A 88 3.15 21.78 23.60
C LEU A 88 3.04 22.63 24.87
N PRO A 89 2.46 22.12 25.97
CA PRO A 89 2.28 22.87 27.21
C PRO A 89 3.58 23.14 27.98
N PHE A 90 4.73 22.82 27.40
CA PHE A 90 6.07 22.96 27.98
C PHE A 90 7.02 23.64 27.00
N ASP A 91 8.07 24.26 27.55
CA ASP A 91 9.03 25.05 26.77
C ASP A 91 9.88 24.17 25.84
N GLN A 92 9.64 24.31 24.54
CA GLN A 92 10.33 23.58 23.46
C GLN A 92 11.70 24.18 23.12
N GLN A 93 11.99 25.41 23.55
CA GLN A 93 13.24 26.11 23.21
C GLN A 93 14.41 25.70 24.11
N GLN A 94 14.21 24.72 25.00
CA GLN A 94 15.29 24.13 25.79
C GLN A 94 16.07 23.11 24.95
N PRO A 95 17.41 23.18 24.90
CA PRO A 95 18.21 22.38 23.96
C PRO A 95 18.04 20.86 24.16
N ILE A 96 17.94 20.39 25.40
CA ILE A 96 17.76 18.94 25.68
C ILE A 96 16.35 18.48 25.29
N VAL A 97 15.33 19.30 25.59
CA VAL A 97 13.93 18.99 25.30
C VAL A 97 13.69 18.96 23.80
N TYR A 98 14.23 19.96 23.08
CA TYR A 98 14.17 20.02 21.64
C TYR A 98 14.77 18.78 20.98
N GLU A 99 16.00 18.40 21.33
CA GLU A 99 16.67 17.27 20.69
C GLU A 99 15.92 15.95 20.95
N ALA A 100 15.37 15.78 22.15
CA ALA A 100 14.54 14.62 22.49
C ALA A 100 13.23 14.60 21.68
N LEU A 101 12.55 15.74 21.55
CA LEU A 101 11.33 15.86 20.74
C LEU A 101 11.61 15.61 19.26
N TYR A 102 12.69 16.16 18.74
CA TYR A 102 13.08 16.02 17.35
C TYR A 102 13.35 14.56 16.99
N ILE A 103 14.10 13.85 17.83
CA ILE A 103 14.33 12.41 17.66
C ILE A 103 12.99 11.64 17.71
N LEU A 104 12.14 11.97 18.67
CA LEU A 104 10.82 11.33 18.79
C LEU A 104 9.96 11.56 17.53
N GLU A 105 9.96 12.77 16.97
CA GLU A 105 9.24 13.10 15.74
C GLU A 105 9.78 12.30 14.55
N ILE A 106 11.10 12.23 14.36
CA ILE A 106 11.70 11.39 13.31
C ILE A 106 11.20 9.94 13.44
N TRP A 107 11.21 9.40 14.66
CA TRP A 107 10.73 8.05 14.91
C TRP A 107 9.24 7.90 14.56
N ILE A 108 8.39 8.85 14.95
CA ILE A 108 6.95 8.84 14.65
C ILE A 108 6.71 8.89 13.14
N VAL A 109 7.39 9.78 12.42
CA VAL A 109 7.24 9.95 10.97
C VAL A 109 7.68 8.67 10.24
N ILE A 110 8.82 8.09 10.61
CA ILE A 110 9.30 6.83 10.05
C ILE A 110 8.29 5.70 10.29
N PHE A 111 7.80 5.54 11.53
CA PHE A 111 6.80 4.51 11.85
C PHE A 111 5.51 4.69 11.07
N TYR A 112 5.03 5.94 10.95
CA TYR A 112 3.86 6.28 10.18
C TYR A 112 4.04 5.96 8.69
N ALA A 113 5.20 6.30 8.12
CA ALA A 113 5.54 5.99 6.73
C ALA A 113 5.55 4.48 6.48
N PHE A 114 6.23 3.69 7.33
CA PHE A 114 6.21 2.23 7.22
C PHE A 114 4.81 1.66 7.28
N TYR A 115 3.96 2.21 8.15
CA TYR A 115 2.58 1.80 8.28
C TYR A 115 1.79 2.02 6.99
N VAL A 116 1.82 3.23 6.41
CA VAL A 116 1.12 3.56 5.16
C VAL A 116 1.63 2.69 4.00
N ILE A 117 2.95 2.56 3.86
CA ILE A 117 3.57 1.74 2.81
C ILE A 117 3.13 0.29 2.91
N SER A 118 3.08 -0.26 4.12
CA SER A 118 2.70 -1.66 4.34
C SER A 118 1.25 -1.92 3.98
N THR A 119 0.34 -1.01 4.32
CA THR A 119 -1.09 -1.18 4.01
C THR A 119 -1.37 -1.10 2.52
N ASP A 120 -0.74 -0.15 1.82
CA ASP A 120 -0.93 0.02 0.38
C ASP A 120 -0.28 -1.12 -0.40
N MET A 121 0.88 -1.60 0.05
CA MET A 121 1.54 -2.76 -0.54
C MET A 121 0.72 -4.03 -0.37
N LEU A 122 0.11 -4.24 0.80
CA LEU A 122 -0.76 -5.38 1.05
C LEU A 122 -1.97 -5.35 0.11
N PHE A 123 -2.63 -4.20 -0.03
CA PHE A 123 -3.73 -4.03 -0.97
C PHE A 123 -3.30 -4.30 -2.43
N ALA A 124 -2.22 -3.69 -2.88
CA ALA A 124 -1.70 -3.88 -4.23
C ALA A 124 -1.33 -5.34 -4.50
N CYS A 125 -0.76 -6.03 -3.51
CA CYS A 125 -0.45 -7.45 -3.60
C CYS A 125 -1.72 -8.30 -3.78
N LEU A 126 -2.73 -8.08 -2.95
CA LEU A 126 -3.98 -8.85 -3.03
C LEU A 126 -4.71 -8.63 -4.36
N ILE A 127 -4.78 -7.38 -4.86
CA ILE A 127 -5.34 -7.11 -6.19
C ILE A 127 -4.53 -7.78 -7.29
N GLN A 128 -3.19 -7.75 -7.20
CA GLN A 128 -2.35 -8.37 -8.21
C GLN A 128 -2.52 -9.89 -8.23
N ILE A 129 -2.70 -10.53 -7.07
CA ILE A 129 -3.00 -11.95 -6.94
C ILE A 129 -4.39 -12.24 -7.54
N LEU A 130 -5.40 -11.47 -7.19
CA LEU A 130 -6.76 -11.63 -7.73
C LEU A 130 -6.80 -11.48 -9.26
N ALA A 131 -6.12 -10.46 -9.80
CA ALA A 131 -6.01 -10.26 -11.25
C ALA A 131 -5.32 -11.45 -11.94
N MET A 132 -4.27 -11.99 -11.31
CA MET A 132 -3.57 -13.18 -11.79
C MET A 132 -4.50 -14.41 -11.82
N GLU A 133 -5.29 -14.65 -10.77
CA GLU A 133 -6.27 -15.75 -10.75
C GLU A 133 -7.33 -15.61 -11.85
N PHE A 134 -7.83 -14.40 -12.11
CA PHE A 134 -8.75 -14.17 -13.23
C PHE A 134 -8.11 -14.45 -14.59
N ASP A 135 -6.85 -14.06 -14.78
CA ASP A 135 -6.12 -14.31 -16.03
C ASP A 135 -5.80 -15.80 -16.22
N ILE A 136 -5.48 -16.53 -15.14
CA ILE A 136 -5.32 -17.99 -15.15
C ILE A 136 -6.63 -18.65 -15.55
N LEU A 137 -7.75 -18.27 -14.92
CA LEU A 137 -9.06 -18.81 -15.23
C LEU A 137 -9.46 -18.55 -16.68
N GLY A 138 -9.16 -17.37 -17.21
CA GLY A 138 -9.39 -17.03 -18.61
C GLY A 138 -8.59 -17.89 -19.58
N GLN A 139 -7.33 -18.21 -19.25
CA GLN A 139 -6.49 -19.12 -20.05
C GLN A 139 -7.06 -20.55 -20.02
N ILE A 140 -7.39 -21.07 -18.84
CA ILE A 140 -7.98 -22.41 -18.70
C ILE A 140 -9.29 -22.50 -19.49
N MET A 141 -10.13 -21.46 -19.44
CA MET A 141 -11.38 -21.40 -20.20
C MET A 141 -11.15 -21.42 -21.72
N SER A 142 -10.07 -20.79 -22.20
CA SER A 142 -9.72 -20.78 -23.63
C SER A 142 -9.17 -22.11 -24.14
N GLU A 143 -8.66 -22.96 -23.23
CA GLU A 143 -8.09 -24.27 -23.53
C GLU A 143 -9.11 -25.42 -23.35
N VAL A 144 -10.36 -25.11 -23.00
CA VAL A 144 -11.42 -26.12 -22.87
C VAL A 144 -11.65 -26.81 -24.21
N ASP A 145 -11.37 -28.10 -24.25
CA ASP A 145 -11.52 -28.93 -25.44
C ASP A 145 -12.98 -29.31 -25.65
N VAL A 146 -13.62 -28.66 -26.61
CA VAL A 146 -15.03 -28.89 -27.00
C VAL A 146 -15.22 -30.22 -27.74
N THR A 147 -14.14 -30.96 -28.02
CA THR A 147 -14.20 -32.28 -28.67
C THR A 147 -14.38 -33.45 -27.71
N LYS A 148 -14.31 -33.21 -26.39
CA LYS A 148 -14.66 -34.19 -25.35
C LYS A 148 -16.15 -34.54 -25.37
N SER A 149 -16.54 -35.59 -24.64
CA SER A 149 -17.95 -35.92 -24.41
C SER A 149 -18.71 -34.71 -23.87
N GLU A 150 -19.92 -34.46 -24.38
CA GLU A 150 -20.77 -33.32 -23.99
C GLU A 150 -20.93 -33.22 -22.46
N GLU A 151 -21.04 -34.37 -21.79
CA GLU A 151 -21.20 -34.46 -20.34
C GLU A 151 -19.92 -34.05 -19.57
N GLU A 152 -18.75 -34.33 -20.13
CA GLU A 152 -17.45 -33.93 -19.56
C GLU A 152 -17.19 -32.44 -19.77
N ALA A 153 -17.50 -31.92 -20.96
CA ALA A 153 -17.38 -30.50 -21.28
C ALA A 153 -18.31 -29.64 -20.40
N ILE A 154 -19.56 -30.06 -20.19
CA ILE A 154 -20.51 -29.39 -19.29
C ILE A 154 -19.98 -29.41 -17.84
N LYS A 155 -19.41 -30.53 -17.39
CA LYS A 155 -18.86 -30.66 -16.03
C LYS A 155 -17.64 -29.75 -15.82
N GLU A 156 -16.72 -29.69 -16.78
CA GLU A 156 -15.57 -28.78 -16.75
C GLU A 156 -16.03 -27.32 -16.74
N LEU A 157 -16.96 -26.93 -17.62
CA LEU A 157 -17.50 -25.57 -17.67
C LEU A 157 -18.17 -25.17 -16.37
N LYS A 158 -18.97 -26.06 -15.77
CA LYS A 158 -19.63 -25.81 -14.48
C LYS A 158 -18.62 -25.58 -13.35
N LYS A 159 -17.50 -26.31 -13.37
CA LYS A 159 -16.40 -26.09 -12.41
C LYS A 159 -15.77 -24.71 -12.60
N LEU A 160 -15.48 -24.31 -13.83
CA LEU A 160 -14.89 -23.00 -14.13
C LEU A 160 -15.81 -21.84 -13.73
N ILE A 161 -17.11 -21.95 -13.99
CA ILE A 161 -18.11 -20.95 -13.55
C ILE A 161 -18.13 -20.83 -12.03
N ASN A 162 -18.05 -21.94 -11.30
CA ASN A 162 -18.02 -21.91 -9.85
C ASN A 162 -16.76 -21.21 -9.31
N ILE A 163 -15.60 -21.47 -9.91
CA ILE A 163 -14.35 -20.76 -9.55
C ILE A 163 -14.47 -19.27 -9.85
N HIS A 164 -15.02 -18.90 -11.02
CA HIS A 164 -15.25 -17.50 -11.37
C HIS A 164 -16.11 -16.76 -10.33
N GLN A 165 -17.21 -17.39 -9.89
CA GLN A 165 -18.10 -16.82 -8.89
C GLN A 165 -17.42 -16.66 -7.53
N GLN A 166 -16.58 -17.61 -7.13
CA GLN A 166 -15.78 -17.50 -5.91
C GLN A 166 -14.78 -16.35 -5.97
N LEU A 167 -14.11 -16.14 -7.11
CA LEU A 167 -13.20 -15.01 -7.30
C LEU A 167 -13.93 -13.66 -7.25
N ILE A 168 -15.14 -13.58 -7.79
CA ILE A 168 -15.99 -12.37 -7.66
C ILE A 168 -16.33 -12.12 -6.19
N GLU A 169 -16.75 -13.13 -5.44
CA GLU A 169 -17.07 -12.98 -4.01
C GLU A 169 -15.84 -12.50 -3.21
N VAL A 170 -14.65 -13.01 -3.53
CA VAL A 170 -13.38 -12.55 -2.94
C VAL A 170 -13.10 -11.09 -3.31
N SER A 171 -13.33 -10.69 -4.57
CA SER A 171 -13.18 -9.31 -5.02
C SER A 171 -14.10 -8.36 -4.26
N GLU A 172 -15.38 -8.71 -4.12
CA GLU A 172 -16.36 -7.89 -3.41
C GLU A 172 -15.99 -7.70 -1.94
N LYS A 173 -15.56 -8.79 -1.26
CA LYS A 173 -15.08 -8.69 0.13
C LYS A 173 -13.84 -7.81 0.27
N LEU A 174 -12.94 -7.86 -0.71
CA LEU A 174 -11.74 -7.02 -0.72
C LEU A 174 -12.12 -5.55 -0.91
N ASP A 175 -13.03 -5.24 -1.84
CA ASP A 175 -13.52 -3.89 -2.07
C ASP A 175 -14.24 -3.33 -0.82
N ASP A 176 -15.09 -4.12 -0.16
CA ASP A 176 -15.77 -3.70 1.08
C ASP A 176 -14.79 -3.31 2.19
N ILE A 177 -13.62 -3.95 2.25
CA ILE A 177 -12.58 -3.66 3.24
C ILE A 177 -11.77 -2.42 2.84
N PHE A 178 -11.32 -2.34 1.59
CA PHE A 178 -10.32 -1.37 1.17
C PHE A 178 -10.89 -0.10 0.54
N ALA A 179 -12.08 -0.14 -0.09
CA ALA A 179 -12.67 1.03 -0.73
C ALA A 179 -12.95 2.17 0.28
N PRO A 180 -13.54 1.94 1.47
CA PRO A 180 -13.71 3.01 2.46
C PRO A 180 -12.38 3.59 2.93
N LEU A 181 -11.35 2.72 3.08
CA LEU A 181 -10.02 3.14 3.53
C LEU A 181 -9.33 4.04 2.49
N GLN A 182 -9.45 3.68 1.21
CA GLN A 182 -8.91 4.47 0.10
C GLN A 182 -9.64 5.79 -0.07
N LEU A 183 -10.97 5.80 0.08
CA LEU A 183 -11.75 7.03 0.04
C LEU A 183 -11.26 8.00 1.12
N ILE A 184 -11.15 7.54 2.37
CA ILE A 184 -10.65 8.38 3.47
C ILE A 184 -9.23 8.89 3.18
N ASN A 185 -8.35 8.03 2.68
CA ASN A 185 -6.99 8.42 2.33
C ASN A 185 -6.95 9.47 1.19
N ALA A 186 -7.78 9.28 0.16
CA ALA A 186 -7.90 10.20 -0.96
C ALA A 186 -8.44 11.56 -0.52
N PHE A 187 -9.51 11.59 0.29
CA PHE A 187 -10.04 12.83 0.85
C PHE A 187 -9.00 13.55 1.71
N GLY A 188 -8.29 12.83 2.59
CA GLY A 188 -7.23 13.40 3.42
C GLY A 188 -6.11 14.01 2.57
N SER A 189 -5.68 13.31 1.52
CA SER A 189 -4.65 13.78 0.60
C SER A 189 -5.10 15.02 -0.18
N ILE A 190 -6.33 15.04 -0.68
CA ILE A 190 -6.90 16.21 -1.39
C ILE A 190 -6.94 17.41 -0.45
N THR A 191 -7.44 17.25 0.77
CA THR A 191 -7.48 18.34 1.75
C THR A 191 -6.08 18.88 2.03
N ALA A 192 -5.09 18.01 2.27
CA ALA A 192 -3.71 18.41 2.52
C ALA A 192 -3.08 19.16 1.33
N LEU A 193 -3.32 18.69 0.09
CA LEU A 193 -2.84 19.37 -1.11
C LEU A 193 -3.51 20.74 -1.28
N CYS A 194 -4.81 20.84 -1.04
CA CYS A 194 -5.54 22.10 -1.13
C CYS A 194 -5.04 23.12 -0.09
N THR A 195 -4.84 22.70 1.16
CA THR A 195 -4.33 23.60 2.22
C THR A 195 -2.90 24.06 1.94
N THR A 196 -2.04 23.15 1.47
CA THR A 196 -0.65 23.49 1.12
C THR A 196 -0.62 24.46 -0.06
N SER A 197 -1.47 24.23 -1.06
CA SER A 197 -1.57 25.11 -2.24
C SER A 197 -2.08 26.50 -1.88
N PHE A 198 -3.05 26.59 -0.97
CA PHE A 198 -3.54 27.87 -0.45
C PHE A 198 -2.44 28.61 0.32
N LEU A 199 -1.74 27.91 1.22
CA LEU A 199 -0.64 28.49 2.00
C LEU A 199 0.48 29.03 1.11
N ALA A 200 0.80 28.33 0.02
CA ALA A 200 1.82 28.74 -0.94
C ALA A 200 1.47 30.01 -1.74
N VAL A 201 0.19 30.39 -1.81
CA VAL A 201 -0.25 31.64 -2.45
C VAL A 201 -0.31 32.80 -1.45
N VAL A 202 -0.56 32.49 -0.18
CA VAL A 202 -0.73 33.48 0.89
C VAL A 202 0.61 33.89 1.53
N ASN A 203 1.57 32.96 1.65
CA ASN A 203 2.96 33.22 2.07
C ASN A 203 3.83 33.71 0.91
#